data_AF-A0A067DLH1-F1
#
_entry.id   AF-A0A067DLH1-F1
#
_cell.length_a   1.000
_cell.length_b   1.000
_cell.length_c   1.000
_cell.angle_alpha   90.00
_cell.angle_beta   90.00
_cell.angle_gamma   90.00
#
_symmetry.space_group_name_H-M   'P 1'
#
loop_
_entity.id
_entity.type
_entity.pdbx_description
1 polymer ?
#
loop_
_entity_poly.entity_id
_entity_poly.type
_entity_poly.pdbx_seq_one_letter_code
_entity_poly.pdbx_strand_id
1 'polypeptide(L)'
;VLRYVGVVDAINKEGRVELRRYKRDHPFAQLSGSDNIIAFTTKRYKEQPLIVRGPGAGAQVTAGGIFSDILRLASYLGAPS
;
A
#
# COMPACT_ATOMS: atom_id res chain seq x y z
N VAL A 1 -10.48 5.26 -15.93
CA VAL A 1 -9.05 5.56 -16.16
C VAL A 1 -8.25 4.28 -16.21
N LEU A 2 -7.12 4.26 -16.93
CA LEU A 2 -6.17 3.14 -16.90
C LEU A 2 -5.13 3.38 -15.80
N ARG A 3 -4.74 2.30 -15.12
CA ARG A 3 -3.70 2.29 -14.08
C ARG A 3 -2.85 1.03 -14.24
N TYR A 4 -1.54 1.18 -14.06
CA TYR A 4 -0.62 0.05 -13.97
C TYR A 4 -0.60 -0.43 -12.52
N VAL A 5 -1.01 -1.67 -12.28
CA VAL A 5 -1.28 -2.18 -10.94
C VAL A 5 -0.66 -3.55 -10.73
N GLY A 6 -0.17 -3.77 -9.51
CA GLY A 6 0.12 -5.11 -8.99
C GLY A 6 -1.12 -5.67 -8.30
N VAL A 7 -1.41 -6.94 -8.55
CA VAL A 7 -2.54 -7.67 -7.96
C VAL A 7 -2.00 -8.94 -7.33
N VAL A 8 -2.32 -9.15 -6.06
CA VAL A 8 -1.95 -10.32 -5.29
C VAL A 8 -3.22 -11.07 -4.92
N ASP A 9 -3.35 -12.29 -5.43
CA ASP A 9 -4.38 -13.23 -5.02
C ASP A 9 -3.76 -14.26 -4.07
N ALA A 10 -3.96 -14.04 -2.77
CA ALA A 10 -3.41 -14.91 -1.74
C ALA A 10 -4.10 -16.29 -1.68
N ILE A 11 -5.33 -16.43 -2.21
CA ILE A 11 -6.07 -17.69 -2.21
C ILE A 11 -5.49 -18.61 -3.29
N ASN A 12 -5.28 -18.06 -4.49
CA ASN A 12 -4.73 -18.79 -5.63
C ASN A 12 -3.18 -18.77 -5.66
N LYS A 13 -2.55 -18.04 -4.73
CA LYS A 13 -1.08 -17.85 -4.63
C LYS A 13 -0.48 -17.24 -5.90
N GLU A 14 -1.14 -16.24 -6.45
CA GLU A 14 -0.73 -15.59 -7.68
C GLU A 14 -0.40 -14.10 -7.46
N GLY A 15 0.63 -13.64 -8.19
CA GLY A 15 0.97 -12.23 -8.31
C GLY A 15 1.00 -11.85 -9.78
N ARG A 16 0.35 -10.74 -10.15
CA ARG A 16 0.29 -10.25 -11.53
C ARG A 16 0.53 -8.74 -11.56
N VAL A 17 1.16 -8.25 -12.62
CA VAL A 17 1.32 -6.81 -12.87
C VAL A 17 0.76 -6.51 -14.25
N GLU A 18 -0.22 -5.61 -14.33
CA GLU A 18 -0.95 -5.36 -15.58
C GLU A 18 -1.59 -3.97 -15.62
N LEU A 19 -1.99 -3.55 -16.82
CA LEU A 19 -2.85 -2.38 -16.99
C LEU A 19 -4.31 -2.77 -16.73
N ARG A 20 -4.94 -2.17 -15.72
CA ARG A 20 -6.37 -2.33 -15.43
C ARG A 20 -7.15 -1.03 -15.64
N ARG A 21 -8.41 -1.17 -16.06
CA ARG A 21 -9.36 -0.06 -16.17
C ARG A 21 -10.19 0.06 -14.91
N TYR A 22 -10.25 1.25 -14.35
CA TYR A 22 -11.07 1.60 -13.20
C TYR A 22 -12.10 2.68 -13.58
N LYS A 23 -13.26 2.69 -12.92
CA LYS A 23 -14.21 3.81 -13.03
C LYS A 23 -13.61 5.09 -12.42
N ARG A 24 -14.14 6.27 -12.79
CA ARG A 24 -13.57 7.56 -12.35
C ARG A 24 -13.78 7.84 -10.85
N ASP A 25 -14.82 7.27 -10.27
CA ASP A 25 -15.18 7.31 -8.86
C ASP A 25 -14.38 6.32 -8.00
N HIS A 26 -13.68 5.36 -8.61
CA HIS A 26 -12.89 4.37 -7.89
C HIS A 26 -11.68 5.03 -7.17
N PRO A 27 -11.29 4.61 -5.96
CA PRO A 27 -10.16 5.20 -5.21
C PRO A 27 -8.85 5.30 -6.01
N PHE A 28 -8.55 4.28 -6.84
CA PHE A 28 -7.35 4.25 -7.70
C PHE A 28 -7.37 5.31 -8.81
N ALA A 29 -8.54 5.84 -9.15
CA ALA A 29 -8.66 6.93 -10.11
C ALA A 29 -8.28 8.28 -9.49
N GLN A 30 -8.38 8.42 -8.17
CA GLN A 30 -8.15 9.66 -7.42
C GLN A 30 -6.70 9.86 -6.96
N LEU A 31 -5.76 9.04 -7.43
CA LEU A 31 -4.32 9.22 -7.22
C LEU A 31 -3.84 10.57 -7.79
N SER A 32 -3.03 11.29 -7.02
CA SER A 32 -2.39 12.55 -7.42
C SER A 32 -0.87 12.45 -7.29
N GLY A 33 -0.13 12.97 -8.28
CA GLY A 33 1.33 13.02 -8.23
C GLY A 33 1.97 11.63 -8.10
N SER A 34 2.87 11.48 -7.13
CA SER A 34 3.63 10.25 -6.83
C SER A 34 3.04 9.43 -5.68
N ASP A 35 1.74 9.58 -5.40
CA ASP A 35 1.06 8.77 -4.40
C ASP A 35 1.01 7.30 -4.84
N ASN A 36 1.33 6.40 -3.91
CA ASN A 36 1.01 4.99 -4.02
C ASN A 36 -0.31 4.71 -3.30
N ILE A 37 -1.03 3.69 -3.78
CA ILE A 37 -2.27 3.20 -3.16
C ILE A 37 -2.28 1.69 -3.15
N ILE A 38 -2.73 1.12 -2.04
CA ILE A 38 -2.93 -0.33 -1.88
C ILE A 38 -4.34 -0.52 -1.33
N ALA A 39 -5.08 -1.45 -1.94
CA ALA A 39 -6.39 -1.87 -1.47
C ALA A 39 -6.28 -3.30 -0.93
N PHE A 40 -6.62 -3.48 0.35
CA PHE A 40 -6.65 -4.79 1.00
C PHE A 40 -8.10 -5.27 1.12
N THR A 41 -8.41 -6.36 0.42
CA THR A 41 -9.65 -7.10 0.61
C THR A 41 -9.36 -8.31 1.48
N THR A 42 -10.03 -8.42 2.62
CA THR A 42 -9.83 -9.51 3.59
C THR A 42 -11.16 -10.06 4.07
N LYS A 43 -11.15 -11.15 4.86
CA LYS A 43 -12.39 -11.66 5.49
C LYS A 43 -13.11 -10.61 6.34
N ARG A 44 -12.34 -9.72 7.01
CA ARG A 44 -12.90 -8.64 7.85
C ARG A 44 -13.27 -7.40 7.03
N TYR A 45 -12.56 -7.14 5.95
CA TYR A 45 -12.77 -6.01 5.03
C TYR A 45 -13.27 -6.53 3.67
N LYS A 46 -14.43 -7.20 3.67
CA LYS A 46 -14.99 -7.83 2.46
C LYS A 46 -15.81 -6.83 1.63
N GLU A 47 -16.73 -6.12 2.29
CA GLU A 47 -17.65 -5.18 1.62
C GLU A 47 -16.96 -3.86 1.28
N GLN A 48 -16.11 -3.38 2.18
CA GLN A 48 -15.34 -2.15 2.01
C GLN A 48 -13.85 -2.44 2.21
N PRO A 49 -13.07 -2.54 1.11
CA PRO A 49 -11.63 -2.78 1.19
C PRO A 49 -10.92 -1.69 1.99
N LEU A 50 -9.92 -2.09 2.77
CA LEU A 50 -9.05 -1.15 3.48
C LEU A 50 -8.11 -0.49 2.46
N ILE A 51 -8.20 0.84 2.33
CA ILE A 51 -7.37 1.61 1.43
C ILE A 51 -6.24 2.27 2.21
N VAL A 52 -4.99 1.99 1.83
CA VAL A 52 -3.81 2.71 2.31
C VAL A 52 -3.27 3.54 1.16
N ARG A 53 -3.18 4.86 1.37
CA ARG A 53 -2.70 5.83 0.38
C ARG A 53 -1.72 6.78 1.03
N GLY A 54 -0.69 7.17 0.28
CA GLY A 54 0.22 8.24 0.65
C GLY A 54 1.38 8.36 -0.33
N PRO A 55 2.34 9.25 -0.07
CA PRO A 55 3.52 9.40 -0.91
C PRO A 55 4.26 8.07 -1.04
N GLY A 56 4.43 7.59 -2.28
CA GLY A 56 5.04 6.29 -2.55
C GLY A 56 6.56 6.32 -2.68
N ALA A 57 7.12 7.50 -2.89
CA ALA A 57 8.54 7.74 -3.11
C ALA A 57 8.92 9.16 -2.66
N GLY A 58 10.19 9.34 -2.35
CA GLY A 58 10.77 10.63 -1.93
C GLY A 58 11.72 10.43 -0.76
N ALA A 59 12.88 11.11 -0.81
CA ALA A 59 13.98 10.89 0.13
C ALA A 59 13.54 10.94 1.61
N GLN A 60 12.74 11.94 1.99
CA GLN A 60 12.27 12.12 3.36
C GLN A 60 11.29 11.02 3.80
N VAL A 61 10.36 10.62 2.91
CA VAL A 61 9.35 9.60 3.22
C VAL A 61 10.01 8.22 3.34
N THR A 62 10.95 7.91 2.45
CA THR A 62 11.73 6.67 2.51
C THR A 62 12.60 6.61 3.76
N ALA A 63 13.30 7.71 4.11
CA ALA A 63 14.11 7.79 5.33
C ALA A 63 13.25 7.63 6.59
N GLY A 64 12.07 8.24 6.64
CA GLY A 64 11.11 8.07 7.73
C GLY A 64 10.66 6.61 7.91
N GLY A 65 10.42 5.90 6.80
CA GLY A 65 10.11 4.46 6.84
C GLY A 65 11.25 3.62 7.44
N ILE A 66 12.47 3.83 6.97
CA ILE A 66 13.67 3.14 7.50
C ILE A 66 13.87 3.46 8.99
N PHE A 67 13.73 4.73 9.38
CA PHE A 67 13.89 5.14 10.77
C PHE A 67 12.83 4.51 11.69
N SER A 68 11.57 4.41 11.23
CA SER A 68 10.52 3.68 11.95
C SER A 68 10.89 2.22 12.19
N ASP A 69 11.51 1.54 11.22
CA ASP A 69 11.95 0.15 11.38
C ASP A 69 13.11 0.02 12.38
N ILE A 70 14.03 0.99 12.40
CA ILE A 70 15.09 1.05 13.43
C ILE A 70 14.48 1.19 14.84
N LEU A 71 13.51 2.08 15.02
CA LEU A 71 12.82 2.25 16.30
C LEU A 71 12.09 0.98 16.75
N ARG A 72 11.41 0.30 15.81
CA ARG A 72 10.77 -1.00 16.08
C ARG A 72 11.80 -2.03 16.52
N LEU A 73 12.92 -2.13 15.81
CA LEU A 73 14.01 -3.06 16.15
C LEU A 73 14.56 -2.77 17.55
N ALA A 74 14.84 -1.52 17.87
CA ALA A 74 15.34 -1.11 19.18
C ALA A 74 14.35 -1.50 20.30
N SER A 75 13.05 -1.26 20.09
CA SER A 75 12.00 -1.67 21.02
C SER A 75 11.95 -3.19 21.22
N TYR A 76 12.05 -3.98 20.14
CA TYR A 76 12.08 -5.45 20.22
C TYR A 76 13.31 -5.99 20.96
N LEU A 77 14.46 -5.30 20.86
CA LEU A 77 15.71 -5.72 21.48
C LEU A 77 15.90 -5.21 22.92
N GLY A 78 14.87 -4.61 23.51
CA GLY A 78 14.86 -4.24 24.93
C GLY A 78 15.28 -2.80 25.22
N ALA A 79 15.21 -1.90 24.24
CA ALA A 79 15.27 -0.47 24.55
C ALA A 79 14.08 -0.11 25.49
N PRO A 80 14.32 0.61 26.60
CA PRO A 80 13.24 1.03 27.48
C PRO A 80 12.23 1.86 26.70
N SER A 81 10.96 1.53 26.91
CA SER A 81 9.81 2.24 26.33
C SER A 81 9.76 3.69 26.79
#